data_AF-A0A2G8JPG1-F1
#
_entry.id   AF-A0A2G8JPG1-F1
#
_cell.length_a   1.000
_cell.length_b   1.000
_cell.length_c   1.000
_cell.angle_alpha   90.00
_cell.angle_beta   90.00
_cell.angle_gamma   90.00
#
_symmetry.space_group_name_H-M   'P 1'
#
loop_
_entity.id
_entity.type
_entity.pdbx_description
1 polymer ?
#
loop_
_entity_poly.entity_id
_entity_poly.type
_entity_poly.pdbx_seq_one_letter_code
_entity_poly.pdbx_strand_id
1 'polypeptide(L)'
;MLIEPYVTFLQIPVFHLELLQSFSKANAGNIILCSGLQFSCPVSLKKLSIDYEGRELTETEVVGILMFAQQSQRLEELIFLFCLLPQSIAAKNIPSIMNSRKVKGTVCECSGWIDP
;
A
#
# COMPACT_ATOMS: atom_id res chain seq x y z
N MET A 1 31.21 -29.13 -14.17
CA MET A 1 29.93 -29.75 -13.85
C MET A 1 29.73 -29.67 -12.35
N LEU A 2 28.99 -28.67 -11.87
CA LEU A 2 28.31 -28.70 -10.58
C LEU A 2 27.00 -27.93 -10.80
N ILE A 3 25.89 -28.65 -10.74
CA ILE A 3 24.53 -28.15 -10.81
C ILE A 3 24.14 -27.90 -9.36
N GLU A 4 24.11 -26.63 -8.94
CA GLU A 4 23.46 -26.26 -7.68
C GLU A 4 21.95 -26.34 -7.88
N PRO A 5 21.24 -27.18 -7.10
CA PRO A 5 19.84 -27.50 -7.36
C PRO A 5 18.95 -26.29 -7.07
N TYR A 6 17.98 -26.11 -7.94
CA TYR A 6 16.81 -25.24 -7.80
C TYR A 6 16.22 -25.33 -6.38
N VAL A 7 16.65 -24.45 -5.47
CA VAL A 7 15.77 -23.95 -4.41
C VAL A 7 15.17 -22.68 -4.96
N THR A 8 14.25 -22.82 -5.90
CA THR A 8 13.22 -21.80 -6.10
C THR A 8 12.46 -21.75 -4.79
N PHE A 9 12.83 -20.83 -3.91
CA PHE A 9 11.93 -20.37 -2.86
C PHE A 9 10.58 -20.18 -3.55
N LEU A 10 9.56 -20.94 -3.15
CA LEU A 10 8.21 -20.78 -3.65
C LEU A 10 7.89 -19.30 -3.55
N GLN A 11 7.82 -18.63 -4.70
CA GLN A 11 7.56 -17.20 -4.76
C GLN A 11 6.07 -17.04 -4.49
N ILE A 12 5.70 -17.02 -3.21
CA ILE A 12 4.30 -16.97 -2.78
C ILE A 12 3.74 -15.61 -3.25
N PRO A 13 2.79 -15.61 -4.21
CA PRO A 13 2.25 -14.35 -4.69
C PRO A 13 1.36 -13.75 -3.62
N VAL A 14 1.70 -12.53 -3.19
CA VAL A 14 0.81 -11.71 -2.37
C VAL A 14 -0.03 -10.86 -3.32
N PHE A 15 -1.31 -11.19 -3.44
CA PHE A 15 -2.25 -10.43 -4.30
C PHE A 15 -2.98 -9.34 -3.53
N HIS A 16 -3.23 -9.55 -2.24
CA HIS A 16 -3.88 -8.59 -1.36
C HIS A 16 -2.99 -8.39 -0.14
N LEU A 17 -2.66 -7.13 0.14
CA LEU A 17 -1.99 -6.72 1.36
C LEU A 17 -2.91 -5.76 2.11
N GLU A 18 -3.19 -6.09 3.35
CA GLU A 18 -4.03 -5.30 4.24
C GLU A 18 -3.23 -4.99 5.50
N LEU A 19 -3.09 -3.69 5.78
CA LEU A 19 -2.33 -3.16 6.91
C LEU A 19 -3.33 -2.60 7.93
N LEU A 20 -3.84 -3.46 8.79
CA LEU A 20 -4.77 -3.10 9.86
C LEU A 20 -4.00 -2.56 11.06
N GLN A 21 -4.10 -1.25 11.31
CA GLN A 21 -3.48 -0.58 12.47
C GLN A 21 -1.97 -0.84 12.60
N SER A 22 -1.34 -1.22 11.49
CA SER A 22 0.05 -1.68 11.46
C SER A 22 0.96 -0.73 10.68
N PHE A 23 0.39 0.21 9.92
CA PHE A 23 1.16 1.21 9.18
C PHE A 23 1.81 2.20 10.15
N SER A 24 3.11 2.44 10.00
CA SER A 24 3.81 3.50 10.74
C SER A 24 4.26 4.63 9.81
N LYS A 25 4.95 4.31 8.72
CA LYS A 25 5.39 5.30 7.73
C LYS A 25 5.79 4.63 6.42
N ALA A 26 5.87 5.44 5.36
CA ALA A 26 6.50 5.03 4.11
C ALA A 26 7.87 5.70 3.97
N ASN A 27 8.89 4.94 3.58
CA ASN A 27 10.26 5.43 3.40
C ASN A 27 10.95 4.72 2.24
N ALA A 28 11.57 5.49 1.33
CA ALA A 28 12.35 4.96 0.20
C ALA A 28 11.62 3.86 -0.60
N GLY A 29 10.31 4.02 -0.82
CA GLY A 29 9.47 3.05 -1.54
C GLY A 29 9.07 1.82 -0.72
N ASN A 30 9.40 1.74 0.56
CA ASN A 30 8.98 0.66 1.44
C ASN A 30 7.96 1.17 2.46
N ILE A 31 7.12 0.26 2.97
CA ILE A 31 6.31 0.52 4.15
C ILE A 31 7.06 0.02 5.37
N ILE A 32 7.06 0.82 6.43
CA ILE A 32 7.55 0.45 7.75
C ILE A 32 6.33 0.29 8.65
N LEU A 33 6.28 -0.85 9.34
CA LEU A 33 5.21 -1.19 10.27
C LEU A 33 5.47 -0.60 11.65
N CYS A 34 4.44 -0.52 12.50
CA CYS A 34 4.58 -0.12 13.91
C CYS A 34 5.56 -1.01 14.70
N SER A 35 5.75 -2.26 14.26
CA SER A 35 6.75 -3.18 14.81
C SER A 35 8.20 -2.86 14.40
N GLY A 36 8.41 -1.90 13.50
CA GLY A 36 9.71 -1.58 12.90
C GLY A 36 10.09 -2.47 11.72
N LEU A 37 9.29 -3.50 11.40
CA LEU A 37 9.51 -4.33 10.22
C LEU A 37 9.30 -3.52 8.93
N GLN A 38 10.19 -3.72 7.97
CA GLN A 38 10.11 -3.11 6.65
C GLN A 38 9.56 -4.10 5.63
N PHE A 39 8.66 -3.61 4.79
CA PHE A 39 8.01 -4.39 3.75
C PHE A 39 8.22 -3.72 2.38
N SER A 40 8.74 -4.46 1.41
CA SER A 40 8.81 -4.06 0.01
C SER A 40 7.55 -4.48 -0.74
N CYS A 41 7.18 -3.73 -1.76
CA CYS A 41 5.95 -3.99 -2.50
C CYS A 41 6.03 -5.31 -3.26
N PRO A 42 5.14 -6.29 -3.01
CA PRO A 42 5.11 -7.52 -3.76
C PRO A 42 4.77 -7.23 -5.22
N VAL A 43 5.56 -7.76 -6.16
CA VAL A 43 5.33 -7.57 -7.61
C VAL A 43 3.99 -8.15 -8.10
N SER A 44 3.40 -9.06 -7.31
CA SER A 44 2.09 -9.67 -7.57
C SER A 44 0.91 -8.88 -7.02
N LEU A 45 1.15 -7.79 -6.28
CA LEU A 45 0.13 -7.08 -5.52
C LEU A 45 -0.92 -6.48 -6.46
N LYS A 46 -2.19 -6.83 -6.24
CA LYS A 46 -3.35 -6.28 -6.95
C LYS A 46 -4.13 -5.30 -6.09
N LYS A 47 -4.18 -5.54 -4.78
CA LYS A 47 -4.93 -4.72 -3.84
C LYS A 47 -4.08 -4.35 -2.64
N LEU A 48 -4.08 -3.07 -2.28
CA LEU A 48 -3.49 -2.56 -1.06
C LEU A 48 -4.58 -1.87 -0.24
N SER A 49 -4.72 -2.26 1.02
CA SER A 49 -5.63 -1.63 1.99
C SER A 49 -4.82 -1.16 3.19
N ILE A 50 -5.01 0.08 3.61
CA ILE A 50 -4.28 0.69 4.74
C ILE A 50 -5.29 1.29 5.71
N ASP A 51 -5.22 0.86 6.97
CA ASP A 51 -5.93 1.45 8.09
C ASP A 51 -4.99 2.31 8.94
N TYR A 52 -5.45 3.50 9.33
CA TYR A 52 -4.71 4.41 10.20
C TYR A 52 -5.57 5.04 11.30
N GLU A 53 -6.51 4.27 11.87
CA GLU A 53 -7.21 4.57 13.15
C GLU A 53 -7.82 5.98 13.26
N GLY A 54 -8.44 6.45 12.19
CA GLY A 54 -9.10 7.75 12.10
C GLY A 54 -8.15 8.94 12.00
N ARG A 55 -6.84 8.71 11.94
CA ARG A 55 -5.85 9.79 11.80
C ARG A 55 -5.83 10.35 10.39
N GLU A 56 -5.44 11.62 10.31
CA GLU A 56 -5.13 12.27 9.04
C GLU A 56 -3.76 11.85 8.55
N LEU A 57 -3.72 11.30 7.33
CA LEU A 57 -2.50 11.07 6.59
C LEU A 57 -1.98 12.40 6.03
N THR A 58 -0.71 12.66 6.24
CA THR A 58 -0.03 13.79 5.61
C THR A 58 0.15 13.54 4.10
N GLU A 59 0.34 14.62 3.33
CA GLU A 59 0.69 14.51 1.91
C GLU A 59 1.91 13.60 1.69
N THR A 60 2.94 13.73 2.55
CA THR A 60 4.15 12.90 2.49
C THR A 60 3.85 11.41 2.69
N GLU A 61 2.97 11.05 3.63
CA GLU A 61 2.59 9.66 3.86
C GLU A 61 1.81 9.11 2.67
N VAL A 62 0.84 9.86 2.13
CA VAL A 62 0.09 9.42 0.95
C VAL A 62 1.01 9.25 -0.26
N VAL A 63 1.91 10.20 -0.52
CA VAL A 63 2.90 10.09 -1.60
C VAL A 63 3.80 8.88 -1.40
N GLY A 64 4.26 8.62 -0.16
CA GLY A 64 5.05 7.44 0.15
C GLY A 64 4.31 6.13 -0.10
N ILE A 65 3.02 6.07 0.24
CA ILE A 65 2.14 4.92 -0.04
C ILE A 65 1.98 4.72 -1.55
N LEU A 66 1.77 5.80 -2.32
CA LEU A 66 1.70 5.73 -3.78
C LEU A 66 3.03 5.25 -4.39
N MET A 67 4.17 5.69 -3.84
CA MET A 67 5.50 5.25 -4.27
C MET A 67 5.75 3.77 -3.96
N PHE A 68 5.22 3.26 -2.85
CA PHE A 68 5.21 1.84 -2.55
C PHE A 68 4.33 1.06 -3.54
N ALA A 69 3.06 1.46 -3.66
CA ALA A 69 2.05 0.73 -4.41
C ALA A 69 2.38 0.66 -5.91
N GLN A 70 2.96 1.71 -6.49
CA GLN A 70 3.27 1.75 -7.92
C GLN A 70 4.28 0.69 -8.37
N GLN A 71 5.11 0.17 -7.46
CA GLN A 71 6.13 -0.83 -7.77
C GLN A 71 5.51 -2.14 -8.26
N SER A 72 4.30 -2.46 -7.82
CA SER A 72 3.51 -3.51 -8.46
C SER A 72 2.87 -2.98 -9.72
N GLN A 73 3.27 -3.52 -10.88
CA GLN A 73 2.61 -3.23 -12.15
C GLN A 73 1.18 -3.78 -12.22
N ARG A 74 0.82 -4.68 -11.30
CA ARG A 74 -0.46 -5.37 -11.24
C ARG A 74 -1.47 -4.74 -10.30
N LEU A 75 -1.12 -3.61 -9.67
CA LEU A 75 -2.01 -2.91 -8.75
C LEU A 75 -3.27 -2.45 -9.49
N GLU A 76 -4.42 -2.84 -8.95
CA GLU A 76 -5.77 -2.57 -9.45
C GLU A 76 -6.53 -1.66 -8.46
N GLU A 77 -6.31 -1.83 -7.14
CA GLU A 77 -7.07 -1.14 -6.10
C GLU A 77 -6.17 -0.66 -4.95
N LEU A 78 -6.36 0.59 -4.52
CA LEU A 78 -5.76 1.19 -3.33
C LEU A 78 -6.88 1.72 -2.43
N ILE A 79 -6.97 1.19 -1.21
CA ILE A 79 -8.02 1.51 -0.25
C ILE A 79 -7.41 2.13 1.01
N PHE A 80 -7.98 3.26 1.40
CA PHE A 80 -7.74 3.95 2.65
C PHE A 80 -8.93 3.66 3.57
N LEU A 81 -8.70 2.86 4.60
CA LEU A 81 -9.69 2.44 5.58
C LEU A 81 -9.56 3.34 6.81
N PHE A 82 -10.67 3.87 7.31
CA PHE A 82 -10.70 4.62 8.57
C PHE A 82 -9.56 5.66 8.68
N CYS A 83 -9.31 6.47 7.66
CA CYS A 83 -8.31 7.52 7.77
C CYS A 83 -8.73 8.75 6.98
N LEU A 84 -8.30 9.92 7.44
CA LEU A 84 -8.54 11.17 6.71
C LEU A 84 -7.41 11.36 5.70
N LEU A 85 -7.77 11.66 4.46
CA LEU A 85 -6.80 12.04 3.43
C LEU A 85 -6.50 13.54 3.53
N PRO A 86 -5.29 13.99 3.14
CA PRO A 86 -4.98 15.40 3.12
C PRO A 86 -5.90 16.11 2.11
N GLN A 87 -6.26 17.37 2.41
CA GLN A 87 -7.19 18.16 1.60
C GLN A 87 -6.78 18.25 0.11
N SER A 88 -5.48 18.24 -0.18
CA SER A 88 -4.97 18.19 -1.54
C SER A 88 -3.60 17.53 -1.58
N ILE A 89 -3.28 16.94 -2.73
CA ILE A 89 -1.94 16.42 -3.05
C ILE A 89 -1.49 17.16 -4.31
N ALA A 90 -0.30 17.74 -4.30
CA ALA A 90 0.21 18.41 -5.48
C ALA A 90 0.35 17.40 -6.62
N ALA A 91 -0.13 17.71 -7.84
CA ALA A 91 -0.11 16.75 -8.95
C ALA A 91 1.31 16.27 -9.31
N LYS A 92 2.32 17.12 -9.12
CA LYS A 92 3.76 16.77 -9.24
C LYS A 92 4.21 15.71 -8.21
N ASN A 93 3.51 15.67 -7.08
CA ASN A 93 3.52 14.70 -5.97
C ASN A 93 3.24 13.26 -6.41
N ILE A 94 2.33 13.13 -7.37
CA ILE A 94 1.70 11.86 -7.70
C ILE A 94 2.59 11.10 -8.69
N PRO A 95 2.97 9.84 -8.39
CA PRO A 95 3.79 9.07 -9.30
C PRO A 95 3.11 8.90 -10.67
N SER A 96 3.82 9.22 -11.75
CA SER A 96 3.28 9.24 -13.12
C SER A 96 2.66 7.90 -13.55
N ILE A 97 3.22 6.79 -13.08
CA ILE A 97 2.72 5.43 -13.35
C ILE A 97 1.32 5.23 -12.73
N MET A 98 1.03 5.85 -11.60
CA MET A 98 -0.31 5.82 -10.99
C MET A 98 -1.32 6.61 -11.82
N ASN A 99 -0.94 7.75 -12.39
CA ASN A 99 -1.82 8.55 -13.26
C ASN A 99 -2.11 7.87 -14.61
N SER A 100 -1.18 7.07 -15.12
CA SER A 100 -1.36 6.33 -16.38
C SER A 100 -2.27 5.11 -16.25
N ARG A 101 -2.45 4.58 -15.03
CA ARG A 101 -3.21 3.37 -14.75
C ARG A 101 -4.56 3.73 -14.13
N LYS A 102 -5.61 3.01 -14.52
CA LYS A 102 -6.95 3.14 -13.93
C LYS A 102 -7.01 2.44 -12.55
N VAL A 103 -6.09 2.77 -11.65
CA VAL A 103 -6.11 2.25 -10.28
C VAL A 103 -7.28 2.90 -9.56
N LYS A 104 -8.15 2.08 -8.97
CA LYS A 104 -9.27 2.58 -8.19
C LYS A 104 -8.76 2.99 -6.81
N GLY A 105 -8.83 4.29 -6.52
CA GLY A 105 -8.68 4.82 -5.16
C GLY A 105 -10.02 4.82 -4.45
N THR A 106 -10.10 4.29 -3.23
CA THR A 106 -11.33 4.34 -2.42
C THR A 106 -10.98 4.73 -0.99
N VAL A 107 -11.76 5.66 -0.43
CA VAL A 107 -11.75 5.97 1.01
C VAL A 107 -13.01 5.37 1.59
N CYS A 108 -12.85 4.51 2.59
CA CYS A 108 -13.98 3.92 3.31
C CYS A 108 -14.06 4.54 4.70
N GLU A 109 -15.11 5.31 4.93
CA GLU A 109 -15.57 5.62 6.29
C GLU A 109 -16.56 4.53 6.70
N CYS A 110 -16.40 3.92 7.87
CA CYS A 110 -17.47 3.06 8.35
C CYS A 110 -18.64 3.90 8.84
N SER A 111 -19.71 3.92 8.04
CA SER A 111 -21.05 4.02 8.58
C SER A 111 -21.33 2.79 9.45
N GLY A 112 -21.08 2.91 10.76
CA GLY A 112 -21.57 2.06 11.84
C GLY A 112 -21.49 0.54 11.64
N TRP A 113 -20.43 -0.10 12.13
CA TRP A 113 -20.57 -1.47 12.62
C TRP A 113 -21.23 -1.38 14.00
N ILE A 114 -22.57 -1.48 14.02
CA ILE A 114 -23.27 -1.92 15.23
C ILE A 114 -23.11 -3.43 15.22
N ASP A 115 -22.19 -3.94 16.02
CA ASP A 115 -22.17 -5.36 16.33
C ASP A 115 -23.43 -5.71 17.17
N PRO A 116 -24.12 -6.82 16.91
CA PRO A 116 -25.25 -7.29 17.71
C PRO A 116 -24.87 -7.74 19.12
#